data_AF-A0A023FUN7-F1
#
_entry.id   AF-A0A023FUN7-F1
#
_cell.length_a   1.000
_cell.length_b   1.000
_cell.length_c   1.000
_cell.angle_alpha   90.00
_cell.angle_beta   90.00
_cell.angle_gamma   90.00
#
_symmetry.space_group_name_H-M   'P 1'
#
loop_
_entity.id
_entity.type
_entity.pdbx_description
1 polymer ?
#
loop_
_entity_poly.entity_id
_entity_poly.type
_entity_poly.pdbx_seq_one_letter_code
_entity_poly.pdbx_strand_id
1 'polypeptide(L)'
;HKSTSCSSPSIVKKNFPVDTTRQGIFGHSMGGHGALICALKNPGMYKSVSAFAPICNPINCPWGKKAFSNYLGEDQKAWEEYDATCLVKKYKGPPLWFLIDQGKEDDFLKDQQLLPERFLDAVQGSGVSSTLQMQEGYDHSYFFIASFIEEHIRHHAAAL
;
A
#
# COMPACT_ATOMS: atom_id res chain seq x y z
N HIS A 1 -11.13 -22.38 -13.18
CA HIS A 1 -11.03 -22.26 -11.72
C HIS A 1 -11.29 -20.82 -11.31
N LYS A 2 -12.42 -20.54 -10.66
CA LYS A 2 -12.77 -19.20 -10.16
C LYS A 2 -11.87 -18.91 -8.95
N SER A 3 -10.90 -18.03 -9.12
CA SER A 3 -10.12 -17.46 -8.01
C SER A 3 -11.08 -16.71 -7.09
N THR A 4 -11.32 -17.26 -5.91
CA THR A 4 -11.97 -16.61 -4.78
C THR A 4 -11.00 -15.59 -4.18
N SER A 5 -10.83 -14.42 -4.79
CA SER A 5 -10.16 -13.27 -4.14
C SER A 5 -11.15 -12.33 -3.43
N CYS A 6 -12.41 -12.75 -3.27
CA CYS A 6 -13.54 -11.86 -2.91
C CYS A 6 -14.21 -12.23 -1.56
N SER A 7 -13.47 -12.75 -0.58
CA SER A 7 -14.07 -13.23 0.67
C SER A 7 -14.29 -12.13 1.72
N SER A 8 -13.41 -11.13 1.84
CA SER A 8 -13.55 -10.17 2.95
C SER A 8 -14.65 -9.11 2.74
N PRO A 9 -14.67 -8.33 1.63
CA PRO A 9 -15.64 -7.22 1.51
C PRO A 9 -17.10 -7.69 1.37
N SER A 10 -17.32 -8.84 0.72
CA SER A 10 -18.66 -9.40 0.49
C SER A 10 -19.30 -9.92 1.79
N ILE A 11 -18.50 -10.52 2.68
CA ILE A 11 -18.94 -10.98 4.00
C ILE A 11 -19.24 -9.77 4.90
N VAL A 12 -18.40 -8.74 4.90
CA VAL A 12 -18.65 -7.53 5.70
C VAL A 12 -19.97 -6.87 5.27
N LYS A 13 -20.19 -6.70 3.96
CA LYS A 13 -21.46 -6.18 3.41
C LYS A 13 -22.68 -6.96 3.89
N LYS A 14 -22.57 -8.29 3.96
CA LYS A 14 -23.69 -9.16 4.34
C LYS A 14 -24.03 -9.06 5.83
N ASN A 15 -23.04 -8.80 6.69
CA ASN A 15 -23.18 -8.92 8.14
C ASN A 15 -23.21 -7.57 8.88
N PHE A 16 -22.84 -6.46 8.24
CA PHE A 16 -22.75 -5.15 8.88
C PHE A 16 -23.37 -4.05 8.01
N PRO A 17 -23.93 -2.98 8.63
CA PRO A 17 -24.49 -1.84 7.90
C PRO A 17 -23.39 -0.92 7.39
N VAL A 18 -22.63 -1.38 6.39
CA VAL A 18 -21.53 -0.63 5.78
C VAL A 18 -21.90 -0.11 4.38
N ASP A 19 -21.41 1.07 4.04
CA ASP A 19 -21.53 1.62 2.69
C ASP A 19 -20.40 1.11 1.80
N THR A 20 -20.70 0.13 0.94
CA THR A 20 -19.70 -0.45 0.04
C THR A 20 -19.30 0.45 -1.13
N THR A 21 -19.94 1.62 -1.30
CA THR A 21 -19.55 2.60 -2.33
C THR A 21 -18.46 3.56 -1.85
N ARG A 22 -18.25 3.64 -0.53
CA ARG A 22 -17.25 4.48 0.14
C ARG A 22 -16.32 3.60 0.97
N GLN A 23 -15.22 3.15 0.34
CA GLN A 23 -14.22 2.31 0.98
C GLN A 23 -12.84 2.96 0.94
N GLY A 24 -12.16 3.02 2.09
CA GLY A 24 -10.74 3.33 2.19
C GLY A 24 -9.94 2.08 2.56
N ILE A 25 -8.66 2.04 2.22
CA ILE A 25 -7.76 0.95 2.63
C ILE A 25 -6.44 1.49 3.13
N PHE A 26 -5.91 0.91 4.20
CA PHE A 26 -4.60 1.22 4.71
C PHE A 26 -3.97 0.03 5.42
N GLY A 27 -2.68 0.14 5.72
CA GLY A 27 -1.98 -0.89 6.47
C GLY A 27 -0.56 -0.47 6.83
N HIS A 28 0.11 -1.32 7.60
CA HIS A 28 1.47 -1.14 8.06
C HIS A 28 2.42 -2.16 7.43
N SER A 29 3.62 -1.77 6.99
CA SER A 29 4.67 -2.68 6.51
C SER A 29 4.19 -3.58 5.37
N MET A 30 4.19 -4.90 5.55
CA MET A 30 3.58 -5.86 4.60
C MET A 30 2.07 -5.61 4.39
N GLY A 31 1.34 -5.17 5.43
CA GLY A 31 -0.05 -4.74 5.28
C GLY A 31 -0.16 -3.43 4.50
N GLY A 32 0.81 -2.54 4.62
CA GLY A 32 0.91 -1.31 3.82
C GLY A 32 1.13 -1.62 2.35
N HIS A 33 2.05 -2.55 2.06
CA HIS A 33 2.20 -3.14 0.73
C HIS A 33 0.87 -3.67 0.18
N GLY A 34 0.18 -4.48 0.98
CA GLY A 34 -1.14 -5.02 0.66
C GLY A 34 -2.16 -3.93 0.31
N ALA A 35 -2.23 -2.85 1.11
CA ALA A 35 -3.13 -1.74 0.86
C ALA A 35 -2.84 -1.05 -0.49
N LEU A 36 -1.56 -0.77 -0.78
CA LEU A 36 -1.15 -0.15 -2.04
C LEU A 36 -1.52 -1.02 -3.25
N ILE A 37 -1.16 -2.31 -3.25
CA ILE A 37 -1.43 -3.19 -4.39
C ILE A 37 -2.93 -3.47 -4.54
N CYS A 38 -3.68 -3.56 -3.44
CA CYS A 38 -5.13 -3.74 -3.48
C CYS A 38 -5.82 -2.54 -4.13
N ALA A 39 -5.42 -1.30 -3.78
CA ALA A 39 -5.97 -0.10 -4.41
C ALA A 39 -5.64 -0.05 -5.92
N LEU A 40 -4.39 -0.33 -6.28
CA LEU A 40 -3.91 -0.27 -7.68
C LEU A 40 -4.53 -1.37 -8.57
N LYS A 41 -4.75 -2.58 -8.03
CA LYS A 41 -5.33 -3.71 -8.77
C LYS A 41 -6.86 -3.69 -8.82
N ASN A 42 -7.51 -2.85 -8.02
CA ASN A 42 -8.97 -2.70 -8.02
C ASN A 42 -9.39 -1.24 -8.29
N PRO A 43 -9.12 -0.69 -9.50
CA PRO A 43 -9.49 0.67 -9.85
C PRO A 43 -10.95 1.01 -9.53
N GLY A 44 -11.18 2.10 -8.81
CA GLY A 44 -12.51 2.60 -8.45
C GLY A 44 -13.17 1.95 -7.24
N MET A 45 -12.62 0.83 -6.72
CA MET A 45 -13.14 0.17 -5.51
C MET A 45 -12.85 0.98 -4.24
N TYR A 46 -11.62 1.48 -4.10
CA TYR A 46 -11.20 2.28 -2.96
C TYR A 46 -11.15 3.76 -3.36
N LYS A 47 -11.67 4.63 -2.50
CA LYS A 47 -11.67 6.10 -2.69
C LYS A 47 -10.43 6.76 -2.10
N SER A 48 -9.82 6.11 -1.10
CA SER A 48 -8.61 6.59 -0.44
C SER A 48 -7.72 5.43 -0.03
N VAL A 49 -6.43 5.71 -0.04
CA VAL A 49 -5.38 4.75 0.29
C VAL A 49 -4.30 5.43 1.10
N SER A 50 -3.85 4.78 2.17
CA SER A 50 -2.72 5.24 2.95
C SER A 50 -1.88 4.08 3.48
N ALA A 51 -0.66 4.34 3.92
CA ALA A 51 0.18 3.29 4.50
C ALA A 51 1.22 3.83 5.49
N PHE A 52 1.52 3.02 6.50
CA PHE A 52 2.63 3.24 7.44
C PHE A 52 3.80 2.34 7.07
N ALA A 53 4.98 2.92 6.86
CA ALA A 53 6.22 2.23 6.55
C ALA A 53 6.06 1.06 5.53
N PRO A 54 5.42 1.28 4.36
CA PRO A 54 5.06 0.19 3.45
C PRO A 54 6.28 -0.43 2.75
N ILE A 55 6.17 -1.73 2.42
CA ILE A 55 7.06 -2.37 1.44
C ILE A 55 6.59 -1.95 0.02
N CYS A 56 7.19 -0.89 -0.50
CA CYS A 56 6.77 -0.24 -1.74
C CYS A 56 7.28 -0.92 -3.01
N ASN A 57 8.46 -1.56 -2.95
CA ASN A 57 9.11 -2.15 -4.12
C ASN A 57 9.70 -3.54 -3.82
N PRO A 58 8.85 -4.54 -3.46
CA PRO A 58 9.30 -5.86 -3.03
C PRO A 58 10.17 -6.62 -4.04
N ILE A 59 10.05 -6.37 -5.34
CA ILE A 59 10.96 -6.99 -6.34
C ILE A 59 12.43 -6.60 -6.11
N ASN A 60 12.67 -5.44 -5.49
CA ASN A 60 13.99 -4.88 -5.27
C ASN A 60 14.50 -4.99 -3.83
N CYS A 61 13.70 -5.47 -2.88
CA CYS A 61 14.11 -5.63 -1.49
C CYS A 61 14.36 -7.10 -1.08
N PRO A 62 15.22 -7.36 -0.06
CA PRO A 62 15.54 -8.73 0.35
C PRO A 62 14.33 -9.56 0.79
N TRP A 63 13.40 -8.97 1.57
CA TRP A 63 12.19 -9.67 2.01
C TRP A 63 11.29 -10.05 0.85
N GLY A 64 11.04 -9.10 -0.06
CA GLY A 64 10.19 -9.35 -1.23
C GLY A 64 10.79 -10.38 -2.18
N LYS A 65 12.10 -10.31 -2.46
CA LYS A 65 12.81 -11.33 -3.26
C LYS A 65 12.65 -12.73 -2.66
N LYS A 66 12.89 -12.88 -1.35
CA LYS A 66 12.74 -14.16 -0.65
C LYS A 66 11.30 -14.66 -0.65
N ALA A 67 10.32 -13.78 -0.44
CA ALA A 67 8.92 -14.16 -0.41
C ALA A 67 8.43 -14.57 -1.82
N PHE A 68 8.72 -13.75 -2.82
CA PHE A 68 8.25 -13.98 -4.18
C PHE A 68 8.92 -15.19 -4.84
N SER A 69 10.20 -15.46 -4.61
CA SER A 69 10.83 -16.69 -5.09
C SER A 69 10.11 -17.94 -4.56
N ASN A 70 9.69 -17.91 -3.29
CA ASN A 70 9.00 -19.03 -2.66
C ASN A 70 7.53 -19.18 -3.10
N TYR A 71 6.81 -18.08 -3.35
CA TYR A 71 5.38 -18.12 -3.66
C TYR A 71 5.05 -18.04 -5.15
N LEU A 72 5.84 -17.32 -5.93
CA LEU A 72 5.62 -17.02 -7.34
C LEU A 72 6.66 -17.66 -8.27
N GLY A 73 7.70 -18.29 -7.69
CA GLY A 73 8.83 -18.85 -8.45
C GLY A 73 9.82 -17.79 -8.90
N GLU A 74 10.74 -18.17 -9.79
CA GLU A 74 11.88 -17.33 -10.20
C GLU A 74 11.54 -16.30 -11.31
N ASP A 75 10.33 -16.34 -11.87
CA ASP A 75 9.92 -15.39 -12.91
C ASP A 75 9.59 -14.02 -12.32
N GLN A 76 10.56 -13.11 -12.36
CA GLN A 76 10.41 -11.75 -11.87
C GLN A 76 9.32 -10.94 -12.59
N LYS A 77 8.92 -11.31 -13.82
CA LYS A 77 7.78 -10.65 -14.47
C LYS A 77 6.49 -10.90 -13.71
N ALA A 78 6.31 -12.10 -13.16
CA ALA A 78 5.15 -12.43 -12.32
C ALA A 78 5.14 -11.62 -11.02
N TRP A 79 6.31 -11.19 -10.53
CA TRP A 79 6.43 -10.40 -9.31
C TRP A 79 5.95 -8.96 -9.50
N GLU A 80 6.11 -8.40 -10.70
CA GLU A 80 5.62 -7.04 -11.02
C GLU A 80 4.11 -6.89 -10.77
N GLU A 81 3.33 -7.96 -10.92
CA GLU A 81 1.89 -7.97 -10.65
C GLU A 81 1.55 -7.82 -9.17
N TYR A 82 2.54 -7.93 -8.29
CA TYR A 82 2.43 -7.78 -6.85
C TYR A 82 3.44 -6.76 -6.31
N ASP A 83 3.88 -5.81 -7.13
CA ASP A 83 4.79 -4.75 -6.72
C ASP A 83 4.13 -3.38 -6.92
N ALA A 84 3.95 -2.61 -5.84
CA ALA A 84 3.23 -1.33 -5.90
C ALA A 84 3.91 -0.32 -6.84
N THR A 85 5.24 -0.31 -6.88
CA THR A 85 6.05 0.56 -7.74
C THR A 85 5.92 0.18 -9.22
N CYS A 86 5.78 -1.11 -9.54
CA CYS A 86 5.49 -1.54 -10.91
C CYS A 86 4.02 -1.29 -11.31
N LEU A 87 3.09 -1.56 -10.40
CA LEU A 87 1.65 -1.41 -10.64
C LEU A 87 1.24 0.03 -10.86
N VAL A 88 1.79 0.98 -10.08
CA VAL A 88 1.42 2.40 -10.19
C VAL A 88 1.76 2.99 -11.57
N LYS A 89 2.87 2.56 -12.17
CA LYS A 89 3.27 2.96 -13.54
C LYS A 89 2.28 2.50 -14.61
N LYS A 90 1.54 1.41 -14.36
CA LYS A 90 0.58 0.80 -15.30
C LYS A 90 -0.87 1.21 -14.97
N TYR A 91 -1.09 1.98 -13.91
CA TYR A 91 -2.42 2.30 -13.41
C TYR A 91 -3.20 3.18 -14.41
N LYS A 92 -4.43 2.75 -14.72
CA LYS A 92 -5.36 3.45 -15.63
C LYS A 92 -6.73 3.70 -15.01
N GLY A 93 -6.77 3.81 -13.68
CA GLY A 93 -8.01 4.03 -12.94
C GLY A 93 -8.35 5.50 -12.69
N PRO A 94 -9.40 5.76 -11.89
CA PRO A 94 -9.72 7.10 -11.40
C PRO A 94 -8.56 7.71 -10.57
N PRO A 95 -8.50 9.03 -10.39
CA PRO A 95 -7.50 9.65 -9.53
C PRO A 95 -7.48 9.03 -8.14
N LEU A 96 -6.27 8.76 -7.63
CA LEU A 96 -6.03 8.30 -6.27
C LEU A 96 -5.01 9.21 -5.60
N TRP A 97 -5.18 9.41 -4.30
CA TRP A 97 -4.19 10.07 -3.46
C TRP A 97 -3.68 9.09 -2.40
N PHE A 98 -2.39 8.75 -2.52
CA PHE A 98 -1.66 7.93 -1.56
C PHE A 98 -1.06 8.82 -0.46
N LEU A 99 -1.41 8.54 0.80
CA LEU A 99 -0.72 9.10 1.96
C LEU A 99 0.22 8.05 2.55
N ILE A 100 1.51 8.34 2.63
CA ILE A 100 2.51 7.43 3.18
C ILE A 100 3.26 8.13 4.30
N ASP A 101 3.21 7.54 5.48
CA ASP A 101 4.04 7.93 6.61
C ASP A 101 5.19 6.93 6.76
N GLN A 102 6.40 7.44 6.96
CA GLN A 102 7.62 6.64 7.15
C GLN A 102 8.46 7.21 8.29
N GLY A 103 8.70 6.42 9.32
CA GLY A 103 9.70 6.76 10.35
C GLY A 103 11.10 6.84 9.74
N LYS A 104 11.83 7.93 10.00
CA LYS A 104 13.22 8.10 9.53
C LYS A 104 14.20 7.19 10.26
N GLU A 105 13.89 6.82 11.51
CA GLU A 105 14.74 5.96 12.33
C GLU A 105 14.40 4.48 12.18
N ASP A 106 13.48 4.14 11.28
CA ASP A 106 13.08 2.78 10.95
C ASP A 106 14.27 1.95 10.42
N ASP A 107 14.61 0.89 11.14
CA ASP A 107 15.70 -0.02 10.77
C ASP A 107 15.43 -0.73 9.44
N PHE A 108 14.17 -1.03 9.10
CA PHE A 108 13.82 -1.67 7.83
C PHE A 108 13.90 -0.70 6.64
N LEU A 109 13.79 0.61 6.89
CA LEU A 109 14.13 1.62 5.89
C LEU A 109 15.64 1.60 5.61
N LYS A 110 16.45 1.61 6.68
CA LYS A 110 17.92 1.54 6.61
C LYS A 110 18.40 0.26 5.93
N ASP A 111 17.74 -0.86 6.20
CA ASP A 111 17.97 -2.18 5.60
C ASP A 111 17.41 -2.34 4.18
N GLN A 112 16.90 -1.25 3.58
CA GLN A 112 16.40 -1.24 2.20
C GLN A 112 15.23 -2.22 1.96
N GLN A 113 14.40 -2.47 2.97
CA GLN A 113 13.20 -3.30 2.85
C GLN A 113 12.00 -2.53 2.28
N LEU A 114 11.87 -1.25 2.64
CA LEU A 114 10.65 -0.48 2.45
C LEU A 114 10.63 0.26 1.11
N LEU A 115 11.73 0.95 0.79
CA LEU A 115 11.94 1.66 -0.48
C LEU A 115 10.80 2.64 -0.88
N PRO A 116 10.29 3.49 0.04
CA PRO A 116 9.18 4.41 -0.25
C PRO A 116 9.50 5.44 -1.34
N GLU A 117 10.76 5.85 -1.46
CA GLU A 117 11.24 6.78 -2.49
C GLU A 117 11.04 6.22 -3.91
N ARG A 118 11.21 4.91 -4.10
CA ARG A 118 11.00 4.26 -5.40
C ARG A 118 9.55 4.34 -5.85
N PHE A 119 8.62 4.24 -4.91
CA PHE A 119 7.20 4.41 -5.20
C PHE A 119 6.87 5.87 -5.52
N LEU A 120 7.43 6.83 -4.76
CA LEU A 120 7.24 8.26 -5.05
C LEU A 120 7.73 8.64 -6.45
N ASP A 121 8.91 8.15 -6.86
CA ASP A 121 9.44 8.34 -8.21
C ASP A 121 8.52 7.75 -9.28
N ALA A 122 7.98 6.55 -9.04
CA ALA A 122 7.06 5.91 -9.95
C ALA A 122 5.70 6.64 -10.05
N VAL A 123 5.30 7.37 -9.00
CA VAL A 123 4.07 8.15 -9.00
C VAL A 123 4.15 9.35 -9.95
N GLN A 124 5.32 10.00 -10.09
CA GLN A 124 5.47 11.24 -10.88
C GLN A 124 5.03 11.12 -12.36
N GLY A 125 5.04 9.91 -12.93
CA GLY A 125 4.58 9.63 -14.30
C GLY A 125 3.24 8.91 -14.40
N SER A 126 2.58 8.65 -13.28
CA SER A 126 1.29 7.96 -13.22
C SER A 126 0.19 8.96 -12.86
N GLY A 127 -1.01 8.85 -13.42
CA GLY A 127 -2.10 9.80 -13.22
C GLY A 127 -2.70 9.86 -11.80
N VAL A 128 -1.92 9.54 -10.77
CA VAL A 128 -2.27 9.55 -9.35
C VAL A 128 -1.34 10.51 -8.60
N SER A 129 -1.69 10.84 -7.36
CA SER A 129 -0.87 11.70 -6.50
C SER A 129 -0.43 10.94 -5.26
N SER A 130 0.73 11.30 -4.71
CA SER A 130 1.20 10.75 -3.45
C SER A 130 1.83 11.83 -2.58
N THR A 131 1.74 11.61 -1.27
CA THR A 131 2.43 12.38 -0.24
C THR A 131 3.23 11.38 0.59
N LEU A 132 4.54 11.62 0.70
CA LEU A 132 5.44 10.87 1.58
C LEU A 132 5.87 11.80 2.70
N GLN A 133 5.52 11.45 3.94
CA GLN A 133 5.92 12.15 5.15
C GLN A 133 7.01 11.35 5.86
N MET A 134 8.19 11.95 5.97
CA MET A 134 9.33 11.35 6.67
C MET A 134 9.35 11.85 8.11
N GLN A 135 8.93 11.01 9.05
CA GLN A 135 8.74 11.35 10.46
C GLN A 135 10.03 11.19 11.24
N GLU A 136 10.56 12.32 11.75
CA GLU A 136 11.83 12.38 12.48
C GLU A 136 11.72 11.71 13.86
N GLY A 137 12.70 10.89 14.24
CA GLY A 137 12.74 10.21 15.54
C GLY A 137 11.76 9.05 15.69
N TYR A 138 11.03 8.67 14.63
CA TYR A 138 10.09 7.55 14.65
C TYR A 138 10.67 6.31 13.97
N ASP A 139 10.33 5.15 14.55
CA ASP A 139 10.76 3.81 14.14
C ASP A 139 9.63 3.03 13.44
N HIS A 140 9.76 1.70 13.34
CA HIS A 140 8.77 0.80 12.75
C HIS A 140 7.67 0.33 13.74
N SER A 141 7.62 0.90 14.94
CA SER A 141 6.77 0.38 16.01
C SER A 141 5.33 0.86 15.92
N TYR A 142 4.46 0.27 16.76
CA TYR A 142 3.11 0.79 16.92
C TYR A 142 3.05 2.17 17.59
N PHE A 143 4.11 2.63 18.25
CA PHE A 143 4.16 4.01 18.76
C PHE A 143 4.20 5.02 17.62
N PHE A 144 4.94 4.72 16.56
CA PHE A 144 4.92 5.48 15.33
C PHE A 144 3.50 5.50 14.72
N ILE A 145 2.89 4.32 14.51
CA ILE A 145 1.53 4.24 13.94
C ILE A 145 0.53 5.03 14.79
N ALA A 146 0.53 4.83 16.11
CA ALA A 146 -0.40 5.49 17.02
C ALA A 146 -0.27 7.02 17.01
N SER A 147 0.92 7.55 16.71
CA SER A 147 1.17 9.00 16.68
C SER A 147 0.51 9.67 15.47
N PHE A 148 0.33 8.95 14.36
CA PHE A 148 -0.11 9.50 13.07
C PHE A 148 -1.42 8.88 12.55
N ILE A 149 -2.00 7.91 13.26
CA ILE A 149 -3.24 7.23 12.85
C ILE A 149 -4.42 8.20 12.68
N GLU A 150 -4.49 9.27 13.48
CA GLU A 150 -5.54 10.27 13.36
C GLU A 150 -5.49 10.99 12.00
N GLU A 151 -4.30 11.32 11.52
CA GLU A 151 -4.11 11.98 10.22
C GLU A 151 -4.56 11.06 9.08
N HIS A 152 -4.21 9.78 9.15
CA HIS A 152 -4.68 8.78 8.19
C HIS A 152 -6.21 8.63 8.21
N ILE A 153 -6.84 8.62 9.39
CA ILE A 153 -8.30 8.58 9.49
C ILE A 153 -8.94 9.81 8.84
N ARG A 154 -8.38 11.01 9.07
CA ARG A 154 -8.86 12.26 8.45
C ARG A 154 -8.68 12.24 6.93
N HIS A 155 -7.54 11.76 6.43
CA HIS A 155 -7.30 11.54 5.00
C HIS A 155 -8.36 10.64 4.37
N HIS A 156 -8.67 9.52 5.02
CA HIS A 156 -9.73 8.63 4.54
C HIS A 156 -11.10 9.30 4.58
N ALA A 157 -11.45 9.96 5.69
CA ALA A 157 -12.74 10.63 5.85
C ALA A 157 -12.98 11.74 4.81
N ALA A 158 -11.94 12.50 4.43
CA ALA A 158 -12.05 13.58 3.45
C ALA A 158 -12.34 13.09 2.02
N ALA A 159 -12.01 11.84 1.71
CA ALA A 159 -12.12 11.25 0.37
C ALA A 159 -13.37 10.37 0.18
N LEU A 160 -14.13 10.11 1.25
CA LEU A 160 -15.27 9.19 1.28
C LEU A 160 -16.61 9.93 1.29
#